data_AF-A0A957QVP4-F1
#
_entry.id   AF-A0A957QVP4-F1
#
_cell.length_a   1.000
_cell.length_b   1.000
_cell.length_c   1.000
_cell.angle_alpha   90.00
_cell.angle_beta   90.00
_cell.angle_gamma   90.00
#
_symmetry.space_group_name_H-M   'P 1'
#
loop_
_entity.id
_entity.type
_entity.pdbx_description
1 polymer ?
#
loop_
_entity_poly.entity_id
_entity_poly.type
_entity_poly.pdbx_seq_one_letter_code
_entity_poly.pdbx_strand_id
1 'polypeptide(L)'
;MRTQYRWIWLLLAALLVSTLVSTAGLPALAAEKSLVWERFDVDIQVNADGTFDVAEHQAIRFIDGTFKFGYRDIPKQNFGYITDWAVTDASGNTYMQTYGGEVPYTFVVDDQGGSYVIRWYFPPTSDPQTYTLSYRVHDGLRYYSGGDQLWWKAVYGDRQFP
;
A
#
# COMPACT_ATOMS: atom_id res chain seq x y z
N MET A 1 10.59 38.72 -61.61
CA MET A 1 9.92 38.50 -60.31
C MET A 1 9.22 37.13 -60.24
N ARG A 2 9.96 36.00 -60.34
CA ARG A 2 9.35 34.65 -60.30
C ARG A 2 10.15 33.60 -59.50
N THR A 3 11.31 33.97 -58.96
CA THR A 3 12.26 33.04 -58.31
C THR A 3 12.06 32.91 -56.79
N GLN A 4 11.50 33.93 -56.12
CA GLN A 4 11.37 33.92 -54.65
C GLN A 4 10.19 33.08 -54.12
N TYR A 5 9.15 32.85 -54.93
CA TYR A 5 8.01 32.02 -54.51
C TYR A 5 8.38 30.53 -54.40
N ARG A 6 9.28 30.01 -55.26
CA ARG A 6 9.65 28.58 -55.26
C ARG A 6 10.33 28.11 -53.97
N TRP A 7 11.02 29.02 -53.28
CA TRP A 7 11.76 28.73 -52.05
C TRP A 7 10.85 28.80 -50.82
N ILE A 8 9.83 29.66 -50.84
CA ILE A 8 8.81 29.77 -49.80
C ILE A 8 7.94 28.50 -49.75
N TRP A 9 7.57 27.94 -50.91
CA TRP A 9 6.82 26.67 -50.97
C TRP A 9 7.65 25.46 -50.52
N LEU A 10 8.97 25.44 -50.76
CA LEU A 10 9.87 24.40 -50.27
C LEU A 10 10.09 24.49 -48.74
N LEU A 11 10.18 25.71 -48.18
CA LEU A 11 10.27 25.93 -46.74
C LEU A 11 8.95 25.60 -46.02
N LEU A 12 7.81 25.91 -46.62
CA LEU A 12 6.49 25.51 -46.11
C LEU A 12 6.27 23.99 -46.16
N ALA A 13 6.73 23.32 -47.23
CA ALA A 13 6.69 21.86 -47.31
C ALA A 13 7.62 21.20 -46.28
N ALA A 14 8.82 21.76 -46.04
CA ALA A 14 9.72 21.28 -45.01
C ALA A 14 9.18 21.50 -43.58
N LEU A 15 8.45 22.59 -43.34
CA LEU A 15 7.78 22.88 -42.07
C LEU A 15 6.53 22.01 -41.84
N LEU A 16 5.85 21.59 -42.92
CA LEU A 16 4.72 20.66 -42.83
C LEU A 16 5.16 19.21 -42.59
N VAL A 17 6.35 18.82 -43.05
CA VAL A 17 6.91 17.47 -42.82
C VAL A 17 7.54 17.39 -41.42
N SER A 18 8.10 18.47 -40.88
CA SER A 18 8.67 18.50 -39.52
C SER A 18 7.62 18.52 -38.41
N THR A 19 6.38 18.96 -38.69
CA THR A 19 5.26 18.92 -37.73
C THR A 19 4.53 17.57 -37.70
N LEU A 20 4.87 16.62 -38.59
CA LEU A 20 4.30 15.27 -38.61
C LEU A 20 5.14 14.21 -37.88
N VAL A 21 6.24 14.61 -37.25
CA VAL A 21 6.93 13.77 -36.25
C VAL A 21 6.36 14.13 -34.88
N SER A 22 5.03 13.98 -34.74
CA SER A 22 4.41 13.82 -33.44
C SER A 22 4.88 12.48 -32.91
N THR A 23 5.90 12.48 -32.05
CA THR A 23 6.26 11.32 -31.25
C THR A 23 5.06 10.99 -30.37
N ALA A 24 4.14 10.19 -30.89
CA ALA A 24 3.19 9.45 -30.11
C ALA A 24 4.03 8.54 -29.21
N GLY A 25 4.36 9.02 -28.02
CA GLY A 25 4.87 8.17 -26.97
C GLY A 25 3.86 7.06 -26.79
N LEU A 26 4.22 5.84 -27.21
CA LEU A 26 3.45 4.66 -26.84
C LEU A 26 3.27 4.75 -25.32
N PRO A 27 2.05 4.60 -24.79
CA PRO A 27 1.89 4.51 -23.35
C PRO A 27 2.83 3.40 -22.91
N ALA A 28 3.82 3.74 -22.07
CA ALA A 28 4.61 2.73 -21.40
C ALA A 28 3.58 1.94 -20.60
N LEU A 29 3.28 0.72 -21.04
CA LEU A 29 2.49 -0.21 -20.25
C LEU A 29 3.27 -0.37 -18.96
N ALA A 30 2.80 0.26 -17.88
CA ALA A 30 3.35 0.04 -16.56
C ALA A 30 3.27 -1.47 -16.35
N ALA A 31 4.42 -2.12 -16.19
CA ALA A 31 4.46 -3.55 -15.93
C ALA A 31 3.57 -3.81 -14.72
N GLU A 32 2.55 -4.64 -14.90
CA GLU A 32 1.64 -5.02 -13.83
C GLU A 32 2.48 -5.74 -12.77
N LYS A 33 2.59 -5.14 -11.58
CA LYS A 33 3.21 -5.81 -10.45
C LYS A 33 2.30 -6.96 -10.03
N SER A 34 2.84 -7.98 -9.39
CA SER A 34 2.03 -9.07 -8.88
C SER A 34 2.66 -9.71 -7.65
N LEU A 35 1.83 -10.13 -6.71
CA LEU A 35 2.25 -10.80 -5.48
C LEU A 35 1.16 -11.74 -4.98
N VAL A 36 1.54 -12.62 -4.06
CA VAL A 36 0.61 -13.47 -3.31
C VAL A 36 0.98 -13.49 -1.83
N TRP A 37 -0.03 -13.58 -0.96
CA TRP A 37 0.18 -13.97 0.43
C TRP A 37 0.27 -15.50 0.47
N GLU A 38 1.47 -16.03 0.70
CA GLU A 38 1.66 -17.48 0.91
C GLU A 38 1.04 -17.91 2.24
N ARG A 39 1.11 -17.04 3.23
CA ARG A 39 0.49 -17.23 4.53
C ARG A 39 0.02 -15.89 5.12
N PHE A 40 -1.14 -15.93 5.76
CA PHE A 40 -1.66 -14.81 6.53
C PHE A 40 -2.30 -15.37 7.80
N ASP A 41 -1.56 -15.29 8.91
CA ASP A 41 -2.06 -15.62 10.24
C ASP A 41 -2.41 -14.35 11.01
N VAL A 42 -3.40 -14.45 11.90
CA VAL A 42 -3.78 -13.36 12.79
C VAL A 42 -3.94 -13.90 14.19
N ASP A 43 -3.11 -13.41 15.09
CA ASP A 43 -3.20 -13.69 16.51
C ASP A 43 -4.02 -12.59 17.18
N ILE A 44 -4.96 -12.99 18.04
CA ILE A 44 -5.80 -12.06 18.80
C ILE A 44 -5.80 -12.46 20.26
N GLN A 45 -5.38 -11.54 21.13
CA GLN A 45 -5.39 -11.69 22.57
C GLN A 45 -6.36 -10.69 23.18
N VAL A 46 -7.42 -11.17 23.83
CA VAL A 46 -8.39 -10.32 24.53
C VAL A 46 -7.87 -9.99 25.94
N ASN A 47 -7.89 -8.70 26.29
CA ASN A 47 -7.39 -8.18 27.55
C ASN A 47 -8.53 -8.03 28.58
N ALA A 48 -8.17 -7.97 29.86
CA ALA A 48 -9.14 -7.87 30.95
C ALA A 48 -9.93 -6.55 30.98
N ASP A 49 -9.43 -5.51 30.33
CA ASP A 49 -10.07 -4.20 30.20
C ASP A 49 -11.00 -4.09 28.98
N GLY A 50 -11.17 -5.17 28.23
CA GLY A 50 -12.02 -5.22 27.03
C GLY A 50 -11.34 -4.75 25.75
N THR A 51 -10.08 -4.32 25.81
CA THR A 51 -9.24 -4.13 24.62
C THR A 51 -8.77 -5.50 24.09
N PHE A 52 -8.23 -5.54 22.89
CA PHE A 52 -7.53 -6.72 22.41
C PHE A 52 -6.33 -6.36 21.54
N ASP A 53 -5.32 -7.21 21.62
CA ASP A 53 -4.09 -7.08 20.87
C ASP A 53 -4.18 -7.94 19.61
N VAL A 54 -3.81 -7.37 18.48
CA VAL A 54 -3.78 -8.05 17.20
C VAL A 54 -2.35 -8.10 16.69
N ALA A 55 -1.91 -9.26 16.20
CA ALA A 55 -0.71 -9.41 15.39
C ALA A 55 -1.07 -10.07 14.05
N GLU A 56 -0.88 -9.33 12.96
CA GLU A 56 -1.06 -9.84 11.59
C GLU A 56 0.30 -10.28 11.02
N HIS A 57 0.48 -11.58 10.78
CA HIS A 57 1.68 -12.16 10.20
C HIS A 57 1.48 -12.41 8.71
N GLN A 58 2.13 -11.61 7.87
CA GLN A 58 1.93 -11.60 6.43
C GLN A 58 3.18 -12.10 5.71
N ALA A 59 3.17 -13.36 5.27
CA ALA A 59 4.20 -13.94 4.41
C ALA A 59 3.83 -13.70 2.95
N ILE A 60 4.60 -12.84 2.28
CA ILE A 60 4.33 -12.34 0.94
C ILE A 60 5.42 -12.84 0.00
N ARG A 61 5.01 -13.42 -1.13
CA ARG A 61 5.88 -13.71 -2.25
C ARG A 61 5.55 -12.76 -3.40
N PHE A 62 6.52 -11.93 -3.77
CA PHE A 62 6.45 -11.10 -4.96
C PHE A 62 6.68 -11.97 -6.19
N ILE A 63 5.82 -11.84 -7.20
CA ILE A 63 5.87 -12.62 -8.44
C ILE A 63 6.48 -11.77 -9.54
N ASP A 64 5.95 -10.56 -9.76
CA ASP A 64 6.44 -9.62 -10.76
C ASP A 64 6.67 -8.23 -10.16
N GLY A 65 7.84 -7.66 -10.47
CA GLY A 65 8.21 -6.29 -10.11
C GLY A 65 8.98 -6.18 -8.78
N THR A 66 9.38 -4.94 -8.49
CA THR A 66 10.08 -4.57 -7.26
C THR A 66 9.15 -3.76 -6.37
N PHE A 67 9.09 -4.15 -5.11
CA PHE A 67 8.26 -3.53 -4.08
C PHE A 67 9.15 -2.80 -3.08
N LYS A 68 8.66 -1.69 -2.53
CA LYS A 68 9.36 -0.88 -1.53
C LYS A 68 8.47 -0.53 -0.32
N PHE A 69 7.22 -0.98 -0.35
CA PHE A 69 6.26 -0.78 0.72
C PHE A 69 5.14 -1.81 0.66
N GLY A 70 4.50 -2.03 1.80
CA GLY A 70 3.21 -2.69 1.90
C GLY A 70 2.19 -1.73 2.50
N TYR A 71 0.90 -2.07 2.38
CA TYR A 71 -0.17 -1.29 2.98
C TYR A 71 -1.30 -2.16 3.52
N ARG A 72 -2.05 -1.61 4.46
CA ARG A 72 -3.21 -2.24 5.10
C ARG A 72 -4.26 -1.18 5.43
N ASP A 73 -5.48 -1.37 4.95
CA ASP A 73 -6.65 -0.55 5.27
C ASP A 73 -7.54 -1.27 6.30
N ILE A 74 -7.76 -0.66 7.46
CA ILE A 74 -8.59 -1.21 8.55
C ILE A 74 -9.85 -0.35 8.74
N PRO A 75 -11.03 -0.79 8.26
CA PRO A 75 -12.28 -0.02 8.38
C PRO A 75 -12.78 0.08 9.84
N LYS A 76 -13.12 1.29 10.30
CA LYS A 76 -13.58 1.60 11.67
C LYS A 76 -15.06 1.31 11.93
N GLN A 77 -15.58 0.17 11.47
CA GLN A 77 -17.02 -0.12 11.52
C GLN A 77 -17.47 -0.68 12.87
N ASN A 78 -16.59 -1.37 13.58
CA ASN A 78 -16.95 -2.17 14.76
C ASN A 78 -16.01 -1.95 15.95
N PHE A 79 -15.25 -0.84 15.96
CA PHE A 79 -14.34 -0.46 17.05
C PHE A 79 -14.21 1.06 17.11
N GLY A 80 -13.69 1.60 18.21
CA GLY A 80 -13.53 3.05 18.41
C GLY A 80 -12.25 3.58 17.78
N TYR A 81 -11.10 3.09 18.23
CA TYR A 81 -9.78 3.54 17.77
C TYR A 81 -8.71 2.45 17.99
N ILE A 82 -7.52 2.67 17.42
CA ILE A 82 -6.37 1.76 17.52
C ILE A 82 -5.15 2.51 18.08
N THR A 83 -4.43 1.89 19.01
CA THR A 83 -3.17 2.39 19.58
C THR A 83 -2.05 1.38 19.44
N ASP A 84 -0.85 1.76 19.90
CA ASP A 84 0.29 0.85 20.08
C ASP A 84 0.72 0.14 18.79
N TRP A 85 0.69 0.89 17.68
CA TRP A 85 1.14 0.42 16.38
C TRP A 85 2.61 0.03 16.40
N ALA A 86 2.92 -1.13 15.85
CA ALA A 86 4.27 -1.60 15.62
C ALA A 86 4.34 -2.40 14.31
N VAL A 87 5.50 -2.34 13.66
CA VAL A 87 5.81 -3.16 12.49
C VAL A 87 7.20 -3.76 12.67
N THR A 88 7.30 -5.07 12.45
CA THR A 88 8.57 -5.79 12.36
C THR A 88 8.62 -6.65 11.11
N ASP A 89 9.82 -7.08 10.72
CA ASP A 89 9.99 -8.09 9.68
C ASP A 89 10.71 -9.35 10.21
N ALA A 90 10.66 -10.42 9.43
CA ALA A 90 11.29 -11.70 9.80
C ALA A 90 12.83 -11.66 9.87
N SER A 91 13.45 -10.57 9.39
CA SER A 91 14.90 -10.35 9.56
C SER A 91 15.23 -9.73 10.93
N GLY A 92 14.21 -9.40 11.73
CA GLY A 92 14.35 -8.83 13.07
C GLY A 92 14.42 -7.30 13.08
N ASN A 93 14.11 -6.62 11.97
CA ASN A 93 14.05 -5.16 11.96
C ASN A 93 12.78 -4.68 12.63
N THR A 94 12.90 -3.61 13.42
CA THR A 94 11.77 -2.86 13.99
C THR A 94 11.63 -1.54 13.26
N TYR A 95 10.44 -1.24 12.76
CA TYR A 95 10.19 -0.07 11.95
C TYR A 95 9.79 1.10 12.85
N MET A 96 10.27 2.30 12.52
CA MET A 96 9.97 3.51 13.27
C MET A 96 8.71 4.19 12.72
N GLN A 97 7.77 4.56 13.60
CA GLN A 97 6.63 5.35 13.17
C GLN A 97 7.06 6.78 12.80
N THR A 98 6.63 7.27 11.64
CA THR A 98 6.80 8.65 11.19
C THR A 98 5.47 9.27 10.79
N TYR A 99 5.42 10.60 10.64
CA TYR A 99 4.23 11.34 10.20
C TYR A 99 4.13 11.49 8.67
N GLY A 100 5.01 10.81 7.93
CA GLY A 100 5.12 10.93 6.48
C GLY A 100 6.46 10.44 5.96
N GLY A 101 6.61 10.51 4.64
CA GLY A 101 7.79 10.04 3.92
C GLY A 101 7.73 8.55 3.57
N GLU A 102 8.71 8.10 2.80
CA GLU A 102 8.83 6.73 2.28
C GLU A 102 10.23 6.15 2.59
N VAL A 103 10.76 6.47 3.78
CA VAL A 103 12.11 6.06 4.19
C VAL A 103 12.08 4.58 4.58
N PRO A 104 13.00 3.73 4.10
CA PRO A 104 13.07 2.34 4.54
C PRO A 104 13.15 2.20 6.07
N TYR A 105 12.52 1.14 6.59
CA TYR A 105 12.38 0.84 8.01
C TYR A 105 11.55 1.88 8.79
N THR A 106 10.62 2.54 8.11
CA THR A 106 9.60 3.38 8.75
C THR A 106 8.20 2.94 8.38
N PHE A 107 7.21 3.37 9.17
CA PHE A 107 5.81 3.24 8.81
C PHE A 107 5.03 4.50 9.15
N VAL A 108 3.93 4.71 8.44
CA VAL A 108 2.99 5.82 8.65
C VAL A 108 1.61 5.23 8.86
N VAL A 109 0.85 5.83 9.77
CA VAL A 109 -0.57 5.50 10.00
C VAL A 109 -1.39 6.75 9.71
N ASP A 110 -2.24 6.67 8.71
CA ASP A 110 -3.19 7.72 8.36
C ASP A 110 -4.57 7.36 8.91
N ASP A 111 -5.14 8.27 9.70
CA ASP A 111 -6.55 8.20 10.09
C ASP A 111 -7.39 8.92 9.03
N GLN A 112 -8.10 8.16 8.21
CA GLN A 112 -8.95 8.69 7.13
C GLN A 112 -10.40 8.87 7.58
N GLY A 113 -10.67 8.88 8.88
CA GLY A 113 -12.01 8.96 9.47
C GLY A 113 -12.74 7.62 9.43
N GLY A 114 -12.93 7.03 8.24
CA GLY A 114 -13.62 5.75 8.05
C GLY A 114 -12.73 4.51 8.17
N SER A 115 -11.42 4.67 8.01
CA SER A 115 -10.42 3.60 8.14
C SER A 115 -9.11 4.13 8.69
N TYR A 116 -8.29 3.23 9.24
CA TYR A 116 -6.87 3.45 9.40
C TYR A 116 -6.13 2.86 8.20
N VAL A 117 -5.26 3.65 7.57
CA VAL A 117 -4.37 3.18 6.50
C VAL A 117 -2.95 3.19 7.02
N ILE A 118 -2.39 2.00 7.25
CA ILE A 118 -0.98 1.85 7.60
C ILE A 118 -0.17 1.50 6.34
N ARG A 119 0.96 2.17 6.16
CA ARG A 119 1.96 1.86 5.13
C ARG A 119 3.32 1.69 5.80
N TRP A 120 4.02 0.60 5.51
CA TRP A 120 5.38 0.37 5.99
C TRP A 120 6.32 0.28 4.80
N TYR A 121 7.49 0.91 4.91
CA TYR A 121 8.44 1.09 3.83
C TYR A 121 9.69 0.28 4.08
N PHE A 122 10.16 -0.45 3.09
CA PHE A 122 11.30 -1.35 3.16
C PHE A 122 12.23 -1.14 1.96
N PRO A 123 13.50 -1.57 2.03
CA PRO A 123 14.40 -1.49 0.89
C PRO A 123 13.80 -2.19 -0.34
N PRO A 124 13.95 -1.63 -1.56
CA PRO A 124 13.41 -2.24 -2.77
C PRO A 124 13.81 -3.71 -2.91
N THR A 125 12.82 -4.59 -3.06
CA THR A 125 13.04 -6.04 -3.15
C THR A 125 12.01 -6.73 -4.04
N SER A 126 12.39 -7.86 -4.59
CA SER A 126 11.52 -8.86 -5.23
C SER A 126 11.56 -10.20 -4.49
N ASP A 127 12.35 -10.31 -3.41
CA ASP A 127 12.47 -11.53 -2.63
C ASP A 127 11.28 -11.69 -1.68
N PRO A 128 10.87 -12.92 -1.32
CA PRO A 128 9.82 -13.14 -0.34
C PRO A 128 10.11 -12.43 0.98
N GLN A 129 9.08 -11.82 1.56
CA GLN A 129 9.18 -11.08 2.83
C GLN A 129 8.09 -11.53 3.79
N THR A 130 8.37 -11.46 5.08
CA THR A 130 7.34 -11.64 6.12
C THR A 130 7.35 -10.44 7.04
N TYR A 131 6.18 -9.83 7.20
CA TYR A 131 5.96 -8.68 8.07
C TYR A 131 4.98 -9.04 9.18
N THR A 132 5.20 -8.48 10.37
CA THR A 132 4.25 -8.53 11.47
C THR A 132 3.77 -7.12 11.76
N LEU A 133 2.46 -6.89 11.61
CA LEU A 133 1.81 -5.66 12.04
C LEU A 133 1.12 -5.92 13.37
N SER A 134 1.47 -5.15 14.39
CA SER A 134 0.88 -5.28 15.73
C SER A 134 0.22 -3.98 16.16
N TYR A 135 -0.93 -4.10 16.83
CA TYR A 135 -1.67 -2.95 17.32
C TYR A 135 -2.73 -3.36 18.36
N ARG A 136 -3.18 -2.41 19.16
CA ARG A 136 -4.21 -2.59 20.19
C ARG A 136 -5.52 -1.93 19.77
N VAL A 137 -6.60 -2.70 19.79
CA VAL A 137 -7.93 -2.24 19.40
C VAL A 137 -8.76 -1.90 20.63
N HIS A 138 -9.40 -0.74 20.59
CA HIS A 138 -10.29 -0.22 21.64
C HIS A 138 -11.74 -0.22 21.19
N ASP A 139 -12.65 -0.43 22.14
CA ASP A 139 -14.11 -0.45 21.92
C ASP A 139 -14.59 -1.44 20.84
N GLY A 140 -13.82 -2.50 20.58
CA GLY A 140 -14.15 -3.55 19.60
C GLY A 140 -14.79 -4.81 20.18
N LEU A 141 -14.92 -4.88 21.50
CA LEU A 141 -15.65 -5.93 22.22
C LEU A 141 -17.05 -5.43 22.59
N ARG A 142 -18.08 -6.23 22.30
CA ARG A 142 -19.48 -5.92 22.64
C ARG A 142 -19.97 -6.81 23.76
N TYR A 143 -20.67 -6.22 24.72
CA TYR A 143 -21.19 -6.91 25.90
C TYR A 143 -22.70 -7.08 25.79
N TYR A 144 -23.18 -8.31 25.89
CA TYR A 144 -24.61 -8.64 25.88
C TYR A 144 -24.95 -9.55 27.05
N SER A 145 -26.23 -9.62 27.43
CA SER A 145 -26.68 -10.50 28.52
C SER A 145 -26.43 -12.00 28.26
N GLY A 146 -26.27 -12.39 26.98
CA GLY A 146 -25.95 -13.76 26.56
C GLY A 146 -24.46 -14.05 26.42
N GLY A 147 -23.58 -13.08 26.69
CA GLY A 147 -22.13 -13.19 26.55
C GLY A 147 -21.50 -12.08 25.71
N ASP A 148 -20.17 -12.09 25.66
CA ASP A 148 -19.38 -11.06 25.00
C ASP A 148 -19.04 -11.49 23.56
N GLN A 149 -18.99 -10.51 22.66
CA GLN A 149 -18.72 -10.74 21.23
C GLN A 149 -17.57 -9.88 20.73
N LEU A 150 -16.55 -10.53 20.19
CA LEU A 150 -15.47 -9.89 19.43
C LEU A 150 -15.85 -9.82 17.96
N TRP A 151 -15.97 -8.61 17.40
CA TRP A 151 -16.28 -8.42 15.98
C TRP A 151 -15.06 -7.93 15.21
N TRP A 152 -14.14 -8.85 14.91
CA TRP A 152 -12.90 -8.55 14.20
C TRP A 152 -12.80 -9.29 12.86
N LYS A 153 -12.54 -8.56 11.77
CA LYS A 153 -12.25 -9.16 10.46
C LYS A 153 -10.76 -9.49 10.37
N ALA A 154 -10.39 -10.63 10.96
CA ALA A 154 -8.99 -11.09 11.05
C ALA A 154 -8.33 -11.18 9.66
N VAL A 155 -8.90 -11.99 8.77
CA VAL A 155 -8.39 -12.16 7.40
C VAL A 155 -9.33 -11.47 6.43
N TYR A 156 -8.85 -10.46 5.71
CA TYR A 156 -9.66 -9.68 4.77
C TYR A 156 -9.51 -10.18 3.33
N GLY A 157 -10.59 -10.08 2.55
CA GLY A 157 -10.70 -10.63 1.20
C GLY A 157 -10.09 -9.74 0.12
N ASP A 158 -10.41 -8.44 0.13
CA ASP A 158 -9.88 -7.48 -0.84
C ASP A 158 -8.47 -7.05 -0.43
N ARG A 159 -7.48 -7.65 -1.08
CA ARG A 159 -6.05 -7.31 -0.93
C ARG A 159 -5.52 -6.83 -2.27
N GLN A 160 -5.92 -5.62 -2.64
CA GLN A 160 -5.24 -4.95 -3.74
C GLN A 160 -3.80 -4.64 -3.30
N PHE A 161 -2.88 -4.62 -4.23
CA PHE A 161 -1.50 -4.18 -4.03
C PHE A 161 -1.20 -3.10 -5.09
N PRO A 162 -0.34 -2.12 -4.80
CA PRO A 162 0.04 -1.07 -5.75
C PRO A 162 1.18 -1.47 -6.69
#